data_AF-A0AAV3Z2A1-F1
#
_entry.id   AF-A0AAV3Z2A1-F1
#
_cell.length_a   1.000
_cell.length_b   1.000
_cell.length_c   1.000
_cell.angle_alpha   90.00
_cell.angle_beta   90.00
_cell.angle_gamma   90.00
#
_symmetry.space_group_name_H-M   'P 1'
#
loop_
_entity.id
_entity.type
_entity.pdbx_description
1 polymer ?
#
loop_
_entity_poly.entity_id
_entity_poly.type
_entity_poly.pdbx_seq_one_letter_code
_entity_poly.pdbx_strand_id
1 'polypeptide(L)'
;MLFRLNFLVIFVVIVTNNEYMFYYICAMHTYWFLSVYVFMRVLNSWNRVSHLMAAKFVAYAVFNAIIFDIPGVCQAVFRPLQFILGLHNGLLDLMHQWTFRAGLDHWACFVGMVCAYNYPHFEGFMVYLDSKSSDMLRKSLIRFGLTAACLCAGFVWFFVFLRLEKHAYLAFHPYTSPIPVLCFLILRNIHPVLRTHHIALFSWLGKITLETYLSQFHIYLLNKGKTILTLMPGYPMLNFFLTTILYLAISHRLFLITNHCSSFLLPSDRDMRCTLRIFIGTLVLLALSLSISYVLRVV
;
A
#
# COMPACT_ATOMS: atom_id res chain seq x y z
N MET A 1 -5.07 0.68 -11.53
CA MET A 1 -4.41 0.61 -10.21
C MET A 1 -2.90 0.71 -10.31
N LEU A 2 -2.20 -0.23 -10.95
CA LEU A 2 -0.73 -0.18 -11.09
C LEU A 2 -0.20 1.11 -11.73
N PHE A 3 -0.89 1.62 -12.75
CA PHE A 3 -0.53 2.89 -13.39
C PHE A 3 -0.56 4.04 -12.38
N ARG A 4 -1.68 4.22 -11.66
CA ARG A 4 -1.82 5.28 -10.65
C ARG A 4 -0.73 5.21 -9.58
N LEU A 5 -0.37 4.01 -9.13
CA LEU A 5 0.64 3.79 -8.08
C LEU A 5 2.07 4.07 -8.55
N ASN A 6 2.39 3.78 -9.82
CA ASN A 6 3.76 3.83 -10.31
C ASN A 6 4.08 5.04 -11.19
N PHE A 7 3.07 5.67 -11.80
CA PHE A 7 3.28 6.75 -12.76
C PHE A 7 4.08 7.90 -12.12
N LEU A 8 3.59 8.47 -11.03
CA LEU A 8 4.23 9.64 -10.42
C LEU A 8 5.64 9.32 -9.89
N VAL A 9 5.83 8.16 -9.25
CA VAL A 9 7.13 7.79 -8.70
C VAL A 9 8.20 7.60 -9.78
N ILE A 10 7.84 7.10 -10.97
CA ILE A 10 8.79 6.97 -12.09
C ILE A 10 9.32 8.35 -12.49
N PHE A 11 8.44 9.35 -12.64
CA PHE A 11 8.88 10.72 -12.96
C PHE A 11 9.73 11.32 -11.83
N VAL A 12 9.33 11.12 -10.58
CA VAL A 12 10.11 11.62 -9.43
C VAL A 12 11.50 11.00 -9.39
N VAL A 13 11.63 9.70 -9.61
CA VAL A 13 12.92 8.98 -9.69
C VAL A 13 13.80 9.55 -10.79
N ILE A 14 13.24 9.75 -11.99
CA ILE A 14 13.96 10.29 -13.15
C ILE A 14 14.43 11.73 -12.88
N VAL A 15 13.55 12.59 -12.37
CA VAL A 15 13.85 14.02 -12.16
C VAL A 15 14.82 14.21 -11.00
N THR A 16 14.66 13.46 -9.90
CA THR A 16 15.47 13.63 -8.69
C THR A 16 16.74 12.78 -8.71
N ASN A 17 16.93 11.94 -9.73
CA ASN A 17 18.03 10.99 -9.86
C ASN A 17 18.25 10.14 -8.59
N ASN A 18 17.15 9.80 -7.91
CA ASN A 18 17.15 8.97 -6.72
C ASN A 18 16.77 7.53 -7.06
N GLU A 19 17.21 6.58 -6.26
CA GLU A 19 16.88 5.17 -6.45
C GLU A 19 15.40 4.87 -6.13
N TYR A 20 14.79 3.95 -6.87
CA TYR A 20 13.37 3.62 -6.72
C TYR A 20 13.03 3.08 -5.31
N MET A 21 13.97 2.40 -4.66
CA MET A 21 13.80 1.87 -3.30
C MET A 21 13.60 2.96 -2.23
N PHE A 22 13.98 4.22 -2.48
CA PHE A 22 13.60 5.32 -1.58
C PHE A 22 12.08 5.46 -1.45
N TYR A 23 11.33 5.06 -2.48
CA TYR A 23 9.87 5.06 -2.53
C TYR A 23 9.30 3.65 -2.45
N TYR A 24 9.83 2.83 -1.54
CA TYR A 24 9.54 1.39 -1.41
C TYR A 24 8.05 1.04 -1.35
N ILE A 25 7.18 1.95 -0.86
CA ILE A 25 5.74 1.70 -0.80
C ILE A 25 5.18 1.37 -2.20
N CYS A 26 5.61 2.09 -3.24
CA CYS A 26 5.16 1.84 -4.61
C CYS A 26 5.63 0.46 -5.13
N ALA A 27 6.88 0.09 -4.81
CA ALA A 27 7.47 -1.19 -5.16
C ALA A 27 6.69 -2.35 -4.51
N MET A 28 6.41 -2.22 -3.21
CA MET A 28 5.71 -3.24 -2.44
C MET A 28 4.27 -3.43 -2.91
N HIS A 29 3.52 -2.35 -3.15
CA HIS A 29 2.16 -2.47 -3.67
C HIS A 29 2.13 -3.16 -5.04
N THR A 30 3.11 -2.86 -5.89
CA THR A 30 3.24 -3.50 -7.21
C THR A 30 3.51 -4.99 -7.07
N TYR A 31 4.46 -5.38 -6.23
CA TYR A 31 4.79 -6.77 -5.98
C TYR A 31 3.60 -7.56 -5.41
N TRP A 32 2.98 -7.07 -4.33
CA TRP A 32 1.84 -7.76 -3.71
C TRP A 32 0.65 -7.87 -4.64
N PHE A 33 0.34 -6.81 -5.40
CA PHE A 33 -0.71 -6.86 -6.40
C PHE A 33 -0.42 -7.91 -7.49
N LEU A 34 0.79 -7.92 -8.04
CA LEU A 34 1.18 -8.88 -9.09
C LEU A 34 1.21 -10.31 -8.55
N SER A 35 1.74 -10.52 -7.34
CA SER A 35 1.77 -11.82 -6.66
C SER A 35 0.36 -12.40 -6.52
N VAL A 36 -0.58 -11.64 -5.95
CA VAL A 36 -1.98 -12.06 -5.82
C VAL A 36 -2.62 -12.27 -7.20
N TYR A 37 -2.40 -11.35 -8.14
CA TYR A 37 -3.00 -11.43 -9.48
C TYR A 37 -2.55 -12.69 -10.23
N VAL A 38 -1.24 -12.95 -10.28
CA VAL A 38 -0.67 -14.16 -10.92
C VAL A 38 -1.19 -15.41 -10.23
N PHE A 39 -1.18 -15.44 -8.91
CA PHE A 39 -1.63 -16.60 -8.15
C PHE A 39 -3.12 -16.92 -8.36
N MET A 40 -3.98 -15.90 -8.42
CA MET A 40 -5.40 -16.06 -8.75
C MET A 40 -5.63 -16.43 -10.23
N ARG A 41 -4.79 -15.95 -11.14
CA ARG A 41 -4.90 -16.20 -12.58
C ARG A 41 -4.49 -17.62 -12.96
N VAL A 42 -3.46 -18.16 -12.32
CA VAL A 42 -2.98 -19.54 -12.51
C VAL A 42 -4.05 -20.50 -12.01
N LEU A 43 -4.39 -21.51 -12.83
CA LEU A 43 -5.45 -22.50 -12.52
C LEU A 43 -6.80 -21.85 -12.16
N ASN A 44 -7.24 -20.84 -12.90
CA ASN A 44 -8.46 -20.07 -12.59
C ASN A 44 -9.74 -20.92 -12.40
N SER A 45 -9.82 -22.12 -13.00
CA SER A 45 -10.93 -23.07 -12.84
C SER A 45 -11.11 -23.52 -11.38
N TRP A 46 -10.02 -23.63 -10.62
CA TRP A 46 -10.03 -24.07 -9.22
C TRP A 46 -10.62 -23.02 -8.27
N ASN A 47 -10.69 -21.76 -8.68
CA ASN A 47 -11.19 -20.67 -7.82
C ASN A 47 -12.69 -20.80 -7.54
N ARG A 48 -13.43 -21.59 -8.34
CA ARG A 48 -14.87 -21.82 -8.15
C ARG A 48 -15.18 -22.87 -7.09
N VAL A 49 -14.22 -23.72 -6.76
CA VAL A 49 -14.41 -24.88 -5.89
C VAL A 49 -13.71 -24.63 -4.57
N SER A 50 -14.46 -24.61 -3.47
CA SER A 50 -13.96 -24.14 -2.17
C SER A 50 -12.76 -24.93 -1.64
N HIS A 51 -12.73 -26.26 -1.81
CA HIS A 51 -11.61 -27.09 -1.34
C HIS A 51 -10.33 -26.88 -2.17
N LEU A 52 -10.45 -26.69 -3.49
CA LEU A 52 -9.31 -26.37 -4.35
C LEU A 52 -8.80 -24.94 -4.09
N MET A 53 -9.70 -24.03 -3.71
CA MET A 53 -9.31 -22.69 -3.28
C MET A 53 -8.59 -22.72 -1.94
N ALA A 54 -9.04 -23.54 -0.98
CA ALA A 54 -8.29 -23.73 0.27
C ALA A 54 -6.87 -24.27 0.01
N ALA A 55 -6.73 -25.27 -0.88
CA ALA A 55 -5.42 -25.79 -1.28
C ALA A 55 -4.52 -24.71 -1.90
N LYS A 56 -5.09 -23.82 -2.72
CA LYS A 56 -4.40 -22.65 -3.24
C LYS A 56 -3.97 -21.68 -2.14
N PHE A 57 -4.83 -21.36 -1.18
CA PHE A 57 -4.43 -20.49 -0.07
C PHE A 57 -3.26 -21.07 0.72
N VAL A 58 -3.28 -22.39 0.99
CA VAL A 58 -2.17 -23.07 1.64
C VAL A 58 -0.90 -22.99 0.78
N ALA A 59 -0.99 -23.25 -0.52
CA ALA A 59 0.15 -23.13 -1.42
C ALA A 59 0.74 -21.71 -1.46
N TYR A 60 -0.11 -20.67 -1.44
CA TYR A 60 0.33 -19.27 -1.38
C TYR A 60 1.03 -18.95 -0.05
N ALA A 61 0.46 -19.40 1.08
CA ALA A 61 1.05 -19.22 2.40
C ALA A 61 2.43 -19.89 2.48
N VAL A 62 2.55 -21.13 1.98
CA VAL A 62 3.82 -21.86 1.92
C VAL A 62 4.83 -21.13 1.02
N PHE A 63 4.39 -20.66 -0.15
CA PHE A 63 5.27 -19.90 -1.07
C PHE A 63 5.78 -18.60 -0.43
N ASN A 64 4.92 -17.85 0.25
CA ASN A 64 5.34 -16.63 0.96
C ASN A 64 6.29 -16.95 2.12
N ALA A 65 6.01 -17.98 2.91
CA ALA A 65 6.88 -18.41 4.00
C ALA A 65 8.27 -18.82 3.48
N ILE A 66 8.33 -19.60 2.39
CA ILE A 66 9.61 -20.01 1.78
C ILE A 66 10.43 -18.80 1.32
N ILE A 67 9.79 -17.80 0.71
CA ILE A 67 10.49 -16.63 0.20
C ILE A 67 10.99 -15.72 1.32
N PHE A 68 10.14 -15.45 2.33
CA PHE A 68 10.40 -14.38 3.30
C PHE A 68 10.85 -14.86 4.69
N ASP A 69 10.49 -16.07 5.13
CA ASP A 69 10.93 -16.61 6.43
C ASP A 69 12.28 -17.34 6.33
N ILE A 70 12.63 -17.91 5.15
CA ILE A 70 13.93 -18.57 4.96
C ILE A 70 15.00 -17.54 4.59
N PRO A 71 16.07 -17.40 5.39
CA PRO A 71 17.13 -16.43 5.11
C PRO A 71 17.83 -16.75 3.78
N GLY A 72 18.04 -15.71 2.95
CA GLY A 72 18.73 -15.81 1.66
C GLY A 72 17.84 -16.15 0.45
N VAL A 73 16.64 -16.74 0.65
CA VAL A 73 15.75 -17.09 -0.48
C VAL A 73 15.18 -15.83 -1.15
N CYS A 74 14.71 -14.85 -0.36
CA CYS A 74 14.26 -13.57 -0.90
C CYS A 74 15.32 -12.92 -1.79
N GLN A 75 16.55 -12.79 -1.30
CA GLN A 75 17.65 -12.21 -2.08
C GLN A 75 17.90 -12.99 -3.37
N ALA A 76 17.88 -14.33 -3.33
CA ALA A 76 18.07 -15.16 -4.52
C ALA A 76 16.96 -14.97 -5.57
N VAL A 77 15.70 -14.95 -5.13
CA VAL A 77 14.52 -14.77 -6.01
C VAL A 77 14.50 -13.38 -6.65
N PHE A 78 14.83 -12.35 -5.89
CA PHE A 78 14.77 -10.97 -6.36
C PHE A 78 16.09 -10.43 -6.94
N ARG A 79 17.17 -11.22 -6.95
CA ARG A 79 18.46 -10.85 -7.55
C ARG A 79 18.35 -10.33 -9.00
N PRO A 80 17.52 -10.92 -9.90
CA PRO A 80 17.36 -10.37 -11.25
C PRO A 80 16.76 -8.96 -11.28
N LEU A 81 16.01 -8.57 -10.25
CA LEU A 81 15.35 -7.28 -10.10
C LEU A 81 16.19 -6.27 -9.30
N GLN A 82 17.44 -6.61 -8.99
CA GLN A 82 18.35 -5.77 -8.21
C GLN A 82 18.60 -4.39 -8.86
N PHE A 83 18.48 -4.26 -10.18
CA PHE A 83 18.63 -2.97 -10.86
C PHE A 83 17.51 -1.97 -10.52
N ILE A 84 16.32 -2.44 -10.13
CA ILE A 84 15.19 -1.59 -9.71
C ILE A 84 15.10 -1.53 -8.19
N LEU A 85 15.28 -2.68 -7.53
CA LEU A 85 15.05 -2.86 -6.10
C LEU A 85 16.32 -2.73 -5.25
N GLY A 86 17.48 -2.49 -5.86
CA GLY A 86 18.72 -2.23 -5.15
C GLY A 86 18.73 -0.84 -4.53
N LEU A 87 19.44 -0.70 -3.41
CA LEU A 87 19.71 0.60 -2.78
C LEU A 87 21.20 0.73 -2.46
N HIS A 88 21.89 1.66 -3.12
CA HIS A 88 23.31 1.92 -2.97
C HIS A 88 23.56 2.94 -1.84
N ASN A 89 23.34 2.52 -0.59
CA ASN A 89 23.51 3.36 0.60
C ASN A 89 24.83 3.11 1.36
N GLY A 90 25.81 2.43 0.76
CA GLY A 90 27.08 2.07 1.41
C GLY A 90 26.98 0.86 2.37
N LEU A 91 25.84 0.19 2.41
CA LEU A 91 25.68 -1.11 3.07
C LEU A 91 26.15 -2.24 2.14
N LEU A 92 26.70 -3.32 2.71
CA LEU A 92 27.19 -4.49 1.97
C LEU A 92 26.10 -5.20 1.16
N ASP A 93 24.85 -5.15 1.63
CA ASP A 93 23.71 -5.81 0.98
C ASP A 93 22.77 -4.80 0.33
N LEU A 94 22.81 -4.75 -1.01
CA LEU A 94 21.98 -3.89 -1.85
C LEU A 94 20.48 -4.18 -1.70
N MET A 95 20.10 -5.42 -1.37
CA MET A 95 18.71 -5.87 -1.30
C MET A 95 18.17 -5.91 0.12
N HIS A 96 18.97 -5.47 1.10
CA HIS A 96 18.59 -5.50 2.50
C HIS A 96 17.27 -4.76 2.76
N GLN A 97 17.12 -3.55 2.20
CA GLN A 97 15.91 -2.75 2.40
C GLN A 97 14.67 -3.40 1.77
N TRP A 98 14.81 -3.99 0.58
CA TRP A 98 13.73 -4.76 -0.03
C TRP A 98 13.31 -5.92 0.86
N THR A 99 14.28 -6.75 1.23
CA THR A 99 14.06 -7.99 2.00
C THR A 99 13.43 -7.67 3.34
N PHE A 100 13.93 -6.64 4.03
CA PHE A 100 13.39 -6.19 5.30
C PHE A 100 11.96 -5.67 5.16
N ARG A 101 11.68 -4.79 4.20
CA ARG A 101 10.34 -4.18 4.07
C ARG A 101 9.31 -5.17 3.55
N ALA A 102 9.62 -5.89 2.47
CA ALA A 102 8.73 -6.92 1.94
C ALA A 102 8.50 -8.05 2.95
N GLY A 103 9.53 -8.43 3.71
CA GLY A 103 9.42 -9.39 4.80
C GLY A 103 8.57 -8.91 5.98
N LEU A 104 8.33 -7.61 6.18
CA LEU A 104 7.45 -7.16 7.27
C LEU A 104 5.96 -7.38 6.99
N ASP A 105 5.55 -7.31 5.71
CA ASP A 105 4.13 -7.28 5.33
C ASP A 105 3.63 -8.59 4.68
N HIS A 106 4.46 -9.64 4.63
CA HIS A 106 4.16 -10.82 3.82
C HIS A 106 2.93 -11.63 4.25
N TRP A 107 2.61 -11.66 5.55
CA TRP A 107 1.38 -12.28 6.05
C TRP A 107 0.16 -11.36 5.93
N ALA A 108 0.35 -10.04 5.96
CA ALA A 108 -0.76 -9.09 5.86
C ALA A 108 -1.48 -9.23 4.51
N CYS A 109 -0.72 -9.43 3.43
CA CYS A 109 -1.29 -9.69 2.10
C CYS A 109 -2.13 -10.97 2.08
N PHE A 110 -1.61 -12.07 2.64
CA PHE A 110 -2.33 -13.34 2.73
C PHE A 110 -3.64 -13.22 3.50
N VAL A 111 -3.62 -12.59 4.67
CA VAL A 111 -4.84 -12.34 5.47
C VAL A 111 -5.84 -11.49 4.68
N GLY A 112 -5.37 -10.48 3.95
CA GLY A 112 -6.20 -9.68 3.05
C GLY A 112 -6.89 -10.53 1.97
N MET A 113 -6.20 -11.50 1.37
CA MET A 113 -6.82 -12.41 0.39
C MET A 113 -7.90 -13.30 1.02
N VAL A 114 -7.64 -13.83 2.22
CA VAL A 114 -8.63 -14.64 2.96
C VAL A 114 -9.86 -13.80 3.30
N CYS A 115 -9.66 -12.55 3.71
CA CYS A 115 -10.77 -11.61 3.96
C CYS A 115 -11.57 -11.33 2.69
N ALA A 116 -10.90 -11.10 1.56
CA ALA A 116 -11.56 -10.85 0.28
C ALA A 116 -12.40 -12.05 -0.18
N TYR A 117 -11.91 -13.28 0.01
CA TYR A 117 -12.66 -14.49 -0.33
C TYR A 117 -13.90 -14.68 0.55
N ASN A 118 -13.81 -14.35 1.84
CA ASN A 118 -14.93 -14.46 2.79
C ASN A 118 -15.86 -13.24 2.79
N TYR A 119 -15.57 -12.22 1.99
CA TYR A 119 -16.34 -10.98 1.95
C TYR A 119 -17.85 -11.19 1.70
N PRO A 120 -18.29 -12.04 0.74
CA PRO A 120 -19.73 -12.26 0.51
C PRO A 120 -20.46 -12.87 1.73
N HIS A 121 -19.77 -13.74 2.48
CA HIS A 121 -20.32 -14.33 3.71
C HIS A 121 -20.45 -13.28 4.81
N PHE A 122 -19.43 -12.41 4.94
CA PHE A 122 -19.47 -11.29 5.87
C PHE A 122 -20.57 -10.28 5.52
N GLU A 123 -20.74 -9.97 4.24
CA GLU A 123 -21.82 -9.11 3.74
C GLU A 123 -23.19 -9.69 4.08
N GLY A 124 -23.42 -10.98 3.80
CA GLY A 124 -24.65 -11.67 4.18
C GLY A 124 -24.92 -11.65 5.69
N PHE A 125 -23.87 -11.82 6.49
CA PHE A 125 -23.97 -11.71 7.96
C PHE A 125 -24.33 -10.29 8.42
N MET A 126 -23.76 -9.26 7.81
CA MET A 126 -24.13 -7.86 8.10
C MET A 126 -25.58 -7.56 7.73
N VAL A 127 -26.05 -8.03 6.56
CA VAL A 127 -27.45 -7.89 6.14
C VAL A 127 -28.39 -8.59 7.12
N TYR A 128 -28.03 -9.78 7.61
CA TYR A 128 -28.78 -10.47 8.66
C TYR A 128 -28.82 -9.67 9.97
N LEU A 129 -27.71 -9.08 10.41
CA LEU A 129 -27.66 -8.26 11.62
C LEU A 129 -28.48 -6.96 11.49
N ASP A 130 -28.57 -6.41 10.28
CA ASP A 130 -29.30 -5.17 9.99
C ASP A 130 -30.81 -5.39 9.75
N SER A 131 -31.24 -6.63 9.48
CA SER A 131 -32.66 -6.91 9.20
C SER A 131 -33.57 -6.68 10.41
N LYS A 132 -34.75 -6.07 10.17
CA LYS A 132 -35.79 -5.84 11.18
C LYS A 132 -36.55 -7.15 11.44
N SER A 133 -36.04 -7.98 12.34
CA SER A 133 -36.72 -9.19 12.84
C SER A 133 -36.93 -9.11 14.36
N SER A 134 -37.79 -9.97 14.91
CA SER A 134 -38.12 -10.05 16.35
C SER A 134 -36.90 -10.21 17.26
N ASP A 135 -35.81 -10.80 16.76
CA ASP A 135 -34.58 -11.10 17.49
C ASP A 135 -33.64 -9.89 17.70
N MET A 136 -34.16 -8.69 17.96
CA MET A 136 -33.33 -7.48 18.12
C MET A 136 -32.32 -7.61 19.25
N LEU A 137 -32.70 -8.25 20.36
CA LEU A 137 -31.85 -8.42 21.54
C LEU A 137 -30.66 -9.34 21.23
N ARG A 138 -30.89 -10.46 20.54
CA ARG A 138 -29.83 -11.39 20.11
C ARG A 138 -28.84 -10.71 19.16
N LYS A 139 -29.33 -9.96 18.16
CA LYS A 139 -28.46 -9.26 17.20
C LYS A 139 -27.65 -8.15 17.88
N SER A 140 -28.25 -7.44 18.83
CA SER A 140 -27.55 -6.46 19.65
C SER A 140 -26.43 -7.11 20.49
N LEU A 141 -26.72 -8.23 21.16
CA LEU A 141 -25.72 -9.00 21.90
C LEU A 141 -24.57 -9.48 21.01
N ILE A 142 -24.85 -9.95 19.80
CA ILE A 142 -23.80 -10.35 18.84
C ILE A 142 -22.91 -9.15 18.48
N ARG A 143 -23.51 -7.97 18.21
CA ARG A 143 -22.74 -6.75 17.91
C ARG A 143 -21.86 -6.34 19.09
N PHE A 144 -22.43 -6.23 20.28
CA PHE A 144 -21.68 -5.85 21.48
C PHE A 144 -20.61 -6.89 21.84
N GLY A 145 -20.92 -8.18 21.70
CA GLY A 145 -19.97 -9.27 21.91
C GLY A 145 -18.78 -9.21 20.95
N LEU A 146 -19.03 -9.00 19.66
CA LEU A 146 -17.96 -8.89 18.66
C LEU A 146 -17.13 -7.61 18.83
N THR A 147 -17.79 -6.49 19.18
CA THR A 147 -17.11 -5.23 19.53
C THR A 147 -16.21 -5.44 20.75
N ALA A 148 -16.71 -6.03 21.83
CA ALA A 148 -15.93 -6.32 23.03
C ALA A 148 -14.76 -7.27 22.74
N ALA A 149 -14.97 -8.31 21.93
CA ALA A 149 -13.91 -9.22 21.51
C ALA A 149 -12.81 -8.51 20.71
N CYS A 150 -13.18 -7.64 19.75
CA CYS A 150 -12.21 -6.88 18.97
C CYS A 150 -11.44 -5.86 19.82
N LEU A 151 -12.11 -5.18 20.76
CA LEU A 151 -11.46 -4.26 21.69
C LEU A 151 -10.52 -5.00 22.64
N CYS A 152 -10.92 -6.16 23.16
CA CYS A 152 -10.07 -7.01 24.00
C CYS A 152 -8.84 -7.50 23.22
N ALA A 153 -9.03 -8.03 22.01
CA ALA A 153 -7.93 -8.48 21.17
C ALA A 153 -6.95 -7.34 20.82
N GLY A 154 -7.46 -6.16 20.46
CA GLY A 154 -6.64 -4.98 20.20
C GLY A 154 -5.91 -4.47 21.44
N PHE A 155 -6.55 -4.52 22.61
CA PHE A 155 -5.94 -4.15 23.89
C PHE A 155 -4.82 -5.12 24.27
N VAL A 156 -5.06 -6.42 24.21
CA VAL A 156 -4.04 -7.45 24.44
C VAL A 156 -2.88 -7.25 23.47
N TRP A 157 -3.16 -7.05 22.18
CA TRP A 157 -2.11 -6.82 21.18
C TRP A 157 -1.25 -5.60 21.49
N PHE A 158 -1.89 -4.49 21.91
CA PHE A 158 -1.18 -3.26 22.28
C PHE A 158 -0.24 -3.47 23.45
N PHE A 159 -0.69 -4.15 24.52
CA PHE A 159 0.13 -4.35 25.72
C PHE A 159 1.21 -5.43 25.54
N VAL A 160 0.93 -6.48 24.76
CA VAL A 160 1.84 -7.61 24.58
C VAL A 160 2.87 -7.37 23.48
N PHE A 161 2.45 -6.84 22.32
CA PHE A 161 3.32 -6.73 21.15
C PHE A 161 3.82 -5.31 20.91
N LEU A 162 2.95 -4.29 20.92
CA LEU A 162 3.37 -2.93 20.56
C LEU A 162 4.36 -2.31 21.57
N ARG A 163 4.34 -2.76 22.82
CA ARG A 163 5.26 -2.32 23.87
C ARG A 163 6.63 -3.03 23.87
N LEU A 164 6.83 -4.01 23.00
CA LEU A 164 8.12 -4.68 22.89
C LEU A 164 9.20 -3.73 22.39
N GLU A 165 10.44 -4.03 22.76
CA GLU A 165 11.59 -3.34 22.17
C GLU A 165 11.62 -3.56 20.65
N LYS A 166 12.16 -2.56 19.94
CA LYS A 166 12.13 -2.49 18.47
C LYS A 166 12.53 -3.80 17.78
N HIS A 167 13.60 -4.46 18.23
CA HIS A 167 14.08 -5.70 17.62
C HIS A 167 13.10 -6.88 17.83
N ALA A 168 12.61 -7.04 19.06
CA ALA A 168 11.61 -8.07 19.38
C ALA A 168 10.29 -7.81 18.65
N TYR A 169 9.83 -6.55 18.62
CA TYR A 169 8.64 -6.17 17.87
C TYR A 169 8.76 -6.49 16.38
N LEU A 170 9.89 -6.16 15.74
CA LEU A 170 10.10 -6.43 14.31
C LEU A 170 10.07 -7.92 13.98
N ALA A 171 10.49 -8.81 14.89
CA ALA A 171 10.42 -10.25 14.70
C ALA A 171 8.96 -10.77 14.74
N PHE A 172 8.13 -10.23 15.65
CA PHE A 172 6.73 -10.64 15.78
C PHE A 172 5.76 -9.86 14.88
N HIS A 173 6.18 -8.71 14.37
CA HIS A 173 5.34 -7.81 13.58
C HIS A 173 4.68 -8.50 12.38
N PRO A 174 5.39 -9.29 11.54
CA PRO A 174 4.78 -9.90 10.36
C PRO A 174 3.56 -10.78 10.71
N TYR A 175 3.65 -11.54 11.81
CA TYR A 175 2.63 -12.49 12.21
C TYR A 175 1.46 -11.84 12.96
N THR A 176 1.73 -10.73 13.65
CA THR A 176 0.77 -10.12 14.58
C THR A 176 0.13 -8.84 14.05
N SER A 177 0.74 -8.17 13.07
CA SER A 177 0.19 -6.95 12.45
C SER A 177 -1.19 -7.09 11.81
N PRO A 178 -1.64 -8.28 11.32
CA PRO A 178 -2.99 -8.40 10.80
C PRO A 178 -4.08 -8.28 11.87
N ILE A 179 -3.76 -8.54 13.14
CA ILE A 179 -4.72 -8.48 14.27
C ILE A 179 -5.37 -7.09 14.39
N PRO A 180 -4.62 -5.99 14.59
CA PRO A 180 -5.22 -4.66 14.68
C PRO A 180 -5.95 -4.25 13.40
N VAL A 181 -5.48 -4.70 12.22
CA VAL A 181 -6.15 -4.42 10.93
C VAL A 181 -7.53 -5.08 10.87
N LEU A 182 -7.63 -6.37 11.26
CA LEU A 182 -8.89 -7.09 11.33
C LEU A 182 -9.83 -6.50 12.38
N CYS A 183 -9.31 -6.17 13.57
CA CYS A 183 -10.10 -5.51 14.61
C CYS A 183 -10.67 -4.18 14.10
N PHE A 184 -9.86 -3.35 13.44
CA PHE A 184 -10.34 -2.10 12.85
C PHE A 184 -11.41 -2.33 11.78
N LEU A 185 -11.19 -3.28 10.86
CA LEU A 185 -12.17 -3.64 9.83
C LEU A 185 -13.51 -4.05 10.43
N ILE A 186 -13.51 -4.92 11.43
CA ILE A 186 -14.73 -5.41 12.08
C ILE A 186 -15.43 -4.27 12.84
N LEU A 187 -14.71 -3.55 13.70
CA LEU A 187 -15.26 -2.45 14.50
C LEU A 187 -15.85 -1.35 13.62
N ARG A 188 -15.21 -1.06 12.48
CA ARG A 188 -15.66 -0.04 11.54
C ARG A 188 -16.96 -0.43 10.82
N ASN A 189 -17.19 -1.73 10.59
CA ASN A 189 -18.31 -2.22 9.77
C ASN A 189 -19.50 -2.75 10.57
N ILE A 190 -19.31 -3.16 11.83
CA ILE A 190 -20.34 -3.82 12.64
C ILE A 190 -21.53 -2.91 13.01
N HIS A 191 -21.27 -1.62 13.23
CA HIS A 191 -22.32 -0.65 13.56
C HIS A 191 -22.73 0.14 12.31
N PRO A 192 -24.03 0.21 11.96
CA PRO A 192 -24.51 0.97 10.81
C PRO A 192 -24.09 2.44 10.81
N VAL A 193 -24.12 3.09 11.98
CA VAL A 193 -23.71 4.50 12.14
C VAL A 193 -22.25 4.71 11.76
N LEU A 194 -21.35 3.82 12.20
CA LEU A 194 -19.93 3.90 11.87
C LEU A 194 -19.70 3.63 10.38
N ARG A 195 -20.45 2.72 9.77
CA ARG A 195 -20.32 2.40 8.34
C ARG A 195 -20.78 3.56 7.44
N THR A 196 -21.83 4.29 7.81
CA THR A 196 -22.38 5.38 6.99
C THR A 196 -21.68 6.73 7.18
N HIS A 197 -21.17 7.01 8.37
CA HIS A 197 -20.53 8.30 8.67
C HIS A 197 -19.03 8.21 8.57
N HIS A 198 -18.42 9.12 7.82
CA HIS A 198 -16.98 9.25 7.73
C HIS A 198 -16.57 10.71 7.78
N ILE A 199 -15.34 10.97 8.25
CA ILE A 199 -14.78 12.31 8.26
C ILE A 199 -14.31 12.63 6.84
N ALA A 200 -14.93 13.63 6.22
CA ALA A 200 -14.65 14.03 4.83
C ALA A 200 -13.18 14.40 4.62
N LEU A 201 -12.54 15.03 5.60
CA LEU A 201 -11.11 15.37 5.57
C LEU A 201 -10.23 14.12 5.39
N PHE A 202 -10.44 13.08 6.19
CA PHE A 202 -9.66 11.84 6.08
C PHE A 202 -9.95 11.07 4.79
N SER A 203 -11.18 11.14 4.29
CA SER A 203 -11.53 10.60 2.96
C SER A 203 -10.80 11.35 1.85
N TRP A 204 -10.74 12.67 1.92
CA TRP A 204 -10.00 13.51 0.96
C TRP A 204 -8.49 13.27 1.02
N LEU A 205 -7.90 13.27 2.22
CA LEU A 205 -6.48 12.93 2.41
C LEU A 205 -6.18 11.52 1.89
N GLY A 206 -7.06 10.56 2.17
CA GLY A 206 -7.03 9.20 1.66
C GLY A 206 -6.91 9.11 0.14
N LYS A 207 -7.62 9.99 -0.58
CA LYS A 207 -7.59 10.05 -2.05
C LYS A 207 -6.26 10.55 -2.61
N ILE A 208 -5.54 11.39 -1.89
CA ILE A 208 -4.25 11.98 -2.32
C ILE A 208 -3.03 11.37 -1.61
N THR A 209 -3.21 10.22 -0.96
CA THR A 209 -2.20 9.55 -0.10
C THR A 209 -0.87 9.28 -0.78
N LEU A 210 -0.90 8.89 -2.05
CA LEU A 210 0.32 8.57 -2.80
C LEU A 210 1.12 9.84 -3.08
N GLU A 211 0.45 10.89 -3.52
CA GLU A 211 1.05 12.18 -3.85
C GLU A 211 1.58 12.87 -2.60
N THR A 212 0.85 12.78 -1.49
CA THR A 212 1.32 13.27 -0.19
C THR A 212 2.52 12.44 0.30
N TYR A 213 2.51 11.11 0.16
CA TYR A 213 3.65 10.26 0.50
C TYR A 213 4.92 10.61 -0.29
N LEU A 214 4.83 10.82 -1.60
CA LEU A 214 6.00 11.16 -2.42
C LEU A 214 6.46 12.60 -2.15
N SER A 215 5.53 13.53 -2.05
CA SER A 215 5.82 14.96 -1.83
C SER A 215 6.46 15.23 -0.47
N GLN A 216 6.22 14.37 0.53
CA GLN A 216 6.78 14.60 1.87
C GLN A 216 8.31 14.59 1.84
N PHE A 217 8.93 13.76 0.99
CA PHE A 217 10.38 13.60 0.91
C PHE A 217 11.08 14.75 0.17
N HIS A 218 10.35 15.50 -0.65
CA HIS A 218 10.91 16.54 -1.52
C HIS A 218 10.51 17.95 -1.12
N ILE A 219 9.39 18.10 -0.43
CA ILE A 219 8.79 19.40 -0.10
C ILE A 219 8.76 19.61 1.41
N TYR A 220 8.28 18.62 2.15
CA TYR A 220 8.02 18.77 3.57
C TYR A 220 9.27 18.55 4.42
N LEU A 221 10.03 17.51 4.08
CA LEU A 221 11.21 17.06 4.80
C LEU A 221 12.49 17.46 4.05
N LEU A 222 13.41 18.08 4.77
CA LEU A 222 14.77 18.39 4.35
C LEU A 222 15.76 17.37 4.95
N ASN A 223 16.99 17.33 4.42
CA ASN A 223 18.11 16.53 4.94
C ASN A 223 17.77 15.06 5.20
N LYS A 224 17.15 14.39 4.22
CA LYS A 224 16.76 12.95 4.31
C LYS A 224 15.80 12.65 5.47
N GLY A 225 14.85 13.56 5.76
CA GLY A 225 13.83 13.31 6.79
C GLY A 225 14.15 13.84 8.18
N LYS A 226 15.24 14.61 8.34
CA LYS A 226 15.70 15.07 9.67
C LYS A 226 15.15 16.43 10.08
N THR A 227 14.79 17.28 9.13
CA THR A 227 14.30 18.64 9.41
C THR A 227 13.08 18.97 8.57
N ILE A 228 12.20 19.83 9.08
CA ILE A 228 11.04 20.34 8.34
C ILE A 228 11.48 21.59 7.56
N LEU A 229 10.91 21.81 6.38
CA LEU A 229 11.08 23.06 5.64
C LEU A 229 10.80 24.26 6.55
N THR A 230 11.77 25.17 6.64
CA THR A 230 11.68 26.34 7.51
C THR A 230 11.44 27.58 6.66
N LEU A 231 10.18 28.02 6.59
CA LEU A 231 9.73 29.25 5.94
C LEU A 231 9.85 30.46 6.88
N MET A 232 9.56 30.27 8.17
CA MET A 232 9.64 31.33 9.19
C MET A 232 10.48 30.88 10.38
N PRO A 233 11.75 31.34 10.48
CA PRO A 233 12.58 31.06 11.65
C PRO A 233 12.00 31.74 12.91
N GLY A 234 12.05 31.05 14.05
CA GLY A 234 11.60 31.57 15.36
C GLY A 234 10.16 31.21 15.77
N TYR A 235 9.31 30.76 14.86
CA TYR A 235 7.91 30.38 15.15
C TYR A 235 7.60 28.94 14.70
N PRO A 236 7.95 27.91 15.49
CA PRO A 236 7.89 26.51 15.04
C PRO A 236 6.48 26.03 14.69
N MET A 237 5.46 26.40 15.47
CA MET A 237 4.07 25.98 15.21
C MET A 237 3.50 26.64 13.96
N LEU A 238 3.79 27.92 13.75
CA LEU A 238 3.33 28.65 12.58
C LEU A 238 4.04 28.15 11.31
N ASN A 239 5.34 27.86 11.42
CA ASN A 239 6.10 27.23 10.36
C ASN A 239 5.54 25.84 9.99
N PHE A 240 5.23 25.00 10.99
CA PHE A 240 4.59 23.70 10.79
C PHE A 240 3.26 23.84 10.05
N PHE A 241 2.40 24.77 10.49
CA PHE A 241 1.10 25.01 9.86
C PHE A 241 1.24 25.44 8.39
N LEU A 242 2.07 26.46 8.10
CA LEU A 242 2.26 26.96 6.74
C LEU A 242 2.89 25.91 5.82
N THR A 243 3.91 25.22 6.31
CA THR A 243 4.59 24.16 5.54
C THR A 243 3.61 23.04 5.22
N THR A 244 2.72 22.69 6.15
CA THR A 244 1.69 21.66 5.94
C THR A 244 0.67 22.09 4.88
N ILE A 245 0.22 23.36 4.90
CA ILE A 245 -0.68 23.90 3.86
C ILE A 245 -0.01 23.84 2.48
N LEU A 246 1.23 24.33 2.38
CA LEU A 246 1.97 24.33 1.11
C LEU A 246 2.14 22.91 0.56
N TYR A 247 2.56 22.00 1.41
CA TYR A 247 2.75 20.59 1.09
C TYR A 247 1.44 19.92 0.62
N LEU A 248 0.33 20.12 1.32
CA LEU A 248 -0.97 19.55 0.95
C LEU A 248 -1.48 20.16 -0.37
N ALA A 249 -1.30 21.47 -0.57
CA ALA A 249 -1.70 22.15 -1.79
C ALA A 249 -0.95 21.61 -3.02
N ILE A 250 0.37 21.43 -2.92
CA ILE A 250 1.18 20.87 -4.01
C ILE A 250 0.80 19.40 -4.26
N SER A 251 0.64 18.60 -3.20
CA SER A 251 0.22 17.20 -3.32
C SER A 251 -1.14 17.07 -4.01
N HIS A 252 -2.09 17.94 -3.69
CA HIS A 252 -3.39 17.98 -4.35
C HIS A 252 -3.29 18.38 -5.83
N ARG A 253 -2.42 19.33 -6.18
CA ARG A 253 -2.17 19.70 -7.59
C ARG A 253 -1.54 18.54 -8.38
N LEU A 254 -0.55 17.85 -7.79
CA LEU A 254 0.04 16.65 -8.37
C LEU A 254 -1.00 15.55 -8.59
N PHE A 255 -1.92 15.36 -7.66
CA PHE A 255 -3.01 14.39 -7.78
C PHE A 255 -3.92 14.71 -8.99
N LEU A 256 -4.32 15.97 -9.15
CA LEU A 256 -5.13 16.39 -10.30
C LEU A 256 -4.40 16.15 -11.62
N ILE A 257 -3.14 16.59 -11.71
CA ILE A 257 -2.32 16.42 -12.92
C ILE A 257 -2.15 14.93 -13.25
N THR A 258 -1.82 14.11 -12.26
CA THR A 258 -1.63 12.65 -12.43
C THR A 258 -2.90 11.98 -12.95
N ASN A 259 -4.07 12.36 -12.42
CA ASN A 259 -5.34 11.82 -12.90
C ASN A 259 -5.69 12.27 -14.32
N HIS A 260 -5.44 13.54 -14.67
CA HIS A 260 -5.61 14.03 -16.04
C HIS A 260 -4.69 13.28 -17.01
N CYS A 261 -3.40 13.14 -16.69
CA CYS A 261 -2.46 12.34 -17.48
C CYS A 261 -2.91 10.88 -17.59
N SER A 262 -3.40 10.28 -16.49
CA SER A 262 -3.93 8.92 -16.50
C SER A 262 -5.12 8.76 -17.44
N SER A 263 -6.06 9.71 -17.45
CA SER A 263 -7.22 9.64 -18.35
C SER A 263 -6.85 9.77 -19.82
N PHE A 264 -5.78 10.49 -20.13
CA PHE A 264 -5.26 10.63 -21.48
C PHE A 264 -4.49 9.38 -21.95
N LEU A 265 -3.65 8.83 -21.06
CA LEU A 265 -2.79 7.68 -21.36
C LEU A 265 -3.53 6.34 -21.37
N LEU A 266 -4.56 6.23 -20.54
CA LEU A 266 -5.42 5.05 -20.43
C LEU A 266 -6.86 5.46 -20.74
N PRO A 267 -7.20 5.68 -22.03
CA PRO A 267 -8.57 5.97 -22.41
C PRO A 267 -9.51 4.83 -21.95
N SER A 268 -10.73 5.18 -21.58
CA SER A 268 -11.71 4.22 -21.04
C SER A 268 -12.21 3.20 -22.08
N ASP A 269 -11.85 3.36 -23.34
CA ASP A 269 -12.17 2.40 -24.39
C ASP A 269 -11.42 1.09 -24.19
N ARG A 270 -12.12 -0.03 -24.38
CA ARG A 270 -11.57 -1.39 -24.18
C ARG A 270 -10.52 -1.79 -25.22
N ASP A 271 -10.19 -0.89 -26.15
CA ASP A 271 -9.23 -1.13 -27.22
C ASP A 271 -7.79 -1.07 -26.71
N MET A 272 -7.34 -2.20 -26.18
CA MET A 272 -5.96 -2.42 -25.70
C MET A 272 -4.90 -1.96 -26.71
N ARG A 273 -5.16 -2.07 -28.01
CA ARG A 273 -4.23 -1.65 -29.07
C ARG A 273 -4.06 -0.12 -29.12
N CYS A 274 -5.13 0.64 -28.89
CA CYS A 274 -5.09 2.09 -28.86
C CYS A 274 -4.30 2.57 -27.63
N THR A 275 -4.62 2.01 -26.47
CA THR A 275 -3.88 2.25 -25.21
C THR A 275 -2.39 1.94 -25.36
N LEU A 276 -2.05 0.81 -25.97
CA LEU A 276 -0.66 0.40 -26.17
C LEU A 276 0.09 1.34 -27.12
N ARG A 277 -0.57 1.84 -28.18
CA ARG A 277 0.01 2.86 -29.08
C ARG A 277 0.27 4.18 -28.36
N ILE A 278 -0.69 4.67 -27.57
CA ILE A 278 -0.53 5.91 -26.78
C ILE A 278 0.61 5.76 -25.77
N PHE A 279 0.69 4.61 -25.11
CA PHE A 279 1.75 4.29 -24.16
C PHE A 279 3.13 4.23 -24.82
N ILE A 280 3.26 3.55 -25.97
CA ILE A 280 4.51 3.52 -26.73
C ILE A 280 4.87 4.93 -27.20
N GLY A 281 3.91 5.70 -27.72
CA GLY A 281 4.16 7.08 -28.17
C GLY A 281 4.68 7.97 -27.05
N THR A 282 4.12 7.87 -25.84
CA THR A 282 4.61 8.62 -24.69
C THR A 282 5.96 8.12 -24.17
N LEU A 283 6.23 6.82 -24.22
CA LEU A 283 7.56 6.28 -23.90
C LEU A 283 8.63 6.80 -24.87
N VAL A 284 8.31 6.85 -26.17
CA VAL A 284 9.20 7.40 -27.21
C VAL A 284 9.45 8.89 -26.98
N LEU A 285 8.41 9.67 -26.71
CA LEU A 285 8.54 11.09 -26.38
C LEU A 285 9.39 11.32 -25.12
N LEU A 286 9.24 10.48 -24.10
CA LEU A 286 10.05 10.53 -22.88
C LEU A 286 11.51 10.17 -23.17
N ALA A 287 11.76 9.13 -23.97
CA ALA A 287 13.12 8.74 -24.36
C ALA A 287 13.80 9.85 -25.18
N LEU A 288 13.07 10.48 -26.10
CA LEU A 288 13.54 11.63 -26.88
C LEU A 288 13.88 12.82 -25.97
N SER A 289 12.99 13.17 -25.02
CA SER A 289 13.24 14.29 -24.12
C SER A 289 14.43 14.05 -23.18
N LEU A 290 14.60 12.83 -22.70
CA LEU A 290 15.78 12.43 -21.92
C LEU A 290 17.06 12.47 -22.75
N SER A 291 17.00 12.01 -24.01
CA SER A 291 18.14 12.05 -24.93
C SER A 291 18.55 13.49 -25.22
N ILE A 292 17.59 14.38 -25.50
CA ILE A 292 17.83 15.82 -25.69
C ILE A 292 18.42 16.44 -24.41
N SER A 293 17.86 16.13 -23.24
CA SER A 293 18.40 16.63 -21.98
C SER A 293 19.82 16.12 -21.70
N TYR A 294 20.15 14.90 -22.10
CA TYR A 294 21.50 14.37 -21.97
C TYR A 294 22.47 15.10 -22.90
N VAL A 295 22.10 15.28 -24.18
CA VAL A 295 22.91 16.03 -25.15
C VAL A 295 23.13 17.47 -24.68
N LEU A 296 22.10 18.15 -24.19
CA LEU A 296 22.20 19.52 -23.65
C LEU A 296 23.02 19.63 -22.36
N ARG A 297 23.23 18.54 -21.62
CA ARG A 297 24.13 18.53 -20.44
C ARG A 297 25.59 18.29 -20.81
N VAL A 298 25.84 17.70 -21.98
CA VAL A 298 27.19 17.35 -22.46
C VAL A 298 27.81 18.49 -23.28
N VAL A 299 26.98 19.39 -23.84
CA VAL A 299 27.38 20.68 -24.45
C VAL A 299 27.55 21.73 -23.37
#